data_AF-A0A0H5QLQ0-F1
#
_entry.id   AF-A0A0H5QLQ0-F1
#
_cell.length_a   1.000
_cell.length_b   1.000
_cell.length_c   1.000
_cell.angle_alpha   90.00
_cell.angle_beta   90.00
_cell.angle_gamma   90.00
#
_symmetry.space_group_name_H-M   'P 1'
#
loop_
_entity.id
_entity.type
_entity.pdbx_description
1 polymer ?
#
loop_
_entity_poly.entity_id
_entity_poly.type
_entity_poly.pdbx_seq_one_letter_code
_entity_poly.pdbx_strand_id
1 'polypeptide(L)'
;MAGRNPSPSKRGVIKGWSAAAVRRHTKWLYSIDAPQLTGVGVALTLTMRDTPPTADEFQRLREALLQRWRDAGATRFHWVIEWQRRGTPHIHAAVYFPDGTDPELTAAKLVFGWSAIAGQYGVTMAAQHFDEISGPLGWLQYLSKHAARGVKHYQRNGHPQGWEKTGRLWGKGGDWPSDEPMRFDLSTSAYHRYRRLVRSWRVADARAELVSARTPELAAKARRRVTYSRRMLSCNEPRLSAVRGVSDWLPEDVSLSLLALLEADGFEVIQRVE
;
A
#
# COMPACT_ATOMS: atom_id res chain seq x y z
N MET A 1 -0.05 8.29 -26.50
CA MET A 1 0.70 7.02 -26.61
C MET A 1 1.89 7.07 -25.65
N ALA A 2 1.74 6.63 -24.39
CA ALA A 2 2.90 6.48 -23.51
C ALA A 2 3.72 5.28 -24.00
N GLY A 3 4.96 5.52 -24.43
CA GLY A 3 5.82 4.52 -25.05
C GLY A 3 5.99 3.28 -24.18
N ARG A 4 5.45 2.15 -24.65
CA ARG A 4 5.91 0.83 -24.19
C ARG A 4 7.39 0.76 -24.57
N ASN A 5 8.27 0.60 -23.58
CA ASN A 5 9.69 0.38 -23.83
C ASN A 5 9.82 -0.89 -24.70
N PRO A 6 10.22 -0.78 -25.98
CA PRO A 6 10.23 -1.91 -26.92
C PRO A 6 11.28 -2.97 -26.53
N SER A 7 12.23 -2.60 -25.66
CA SER A 7 13.28 -3.47 -25.15
C SER A 7 13.33 -3.39 -23.62
N PRO A 8 12.39 -4.02 -22.90
CA PRO A 8 12.45 -4.07 -21.44
C PRO A 8 13.74 -4.79 -21.04
N SER A 9 14.57 -4.15 -20.21
CA SER A 9 15.79 -4.76 -19.68
C SER A 9 15.45 -6.10 -19.01
N LYS A 10 16.29 -7.13 -19.20
CA LYS A 10 16.15 -8.41 -18.48
C LYS A 10 15.89 -8.14 -17.00
N ARG A 11 14.85 -8.78 -16.45
CA ARG A 11 14.38 -8.54 -15.08
C ARG A 11 15.53 -8.88 -14.12
N GLY A 12 16.12 -7.85 -13.51
CA GLY A 12 17.27 -8.00 -12.60
C GLY A 12 16.91 -8.74 -11.31
N VAL A 13 17.94 -9.21 -10.61
CA VAL A 13 17.82 -9.86 -9.29
C VAL A 13 17.20 -8.88 -8.29
N ILE A 14 16.13 -9.31 -7.60
CA ILE A 14 15.44 -8.46 -6.63
C ILE A 14 16.20 -8.47 -5.31
N LYS A 15 16.87 -7.35 -5.00
CA LYS A 15 17.66 -7.16 -3.76
C LYS A 15 16.90 -6.43 -2.64
N GLY A 16 15.64 -6.07 -2.86
CA GLY A 16 14.87 -5.31 -1.89
C GLY A 16 13.70 -4.54 -2.53
N TRP A 17 13.09 -3.65 -1.77
CA TRP A 17 12.12 -2.72 -2.30
C TRP A 17 12.80 -1.70 -3.22
N SER A 18 12.31 -1.58 -4.45
CA SER A 18 12.65 -0.45 -5.32
C SER A 18 11.56 0.61 -5.28
N ALA A 19 11.89 1.85 -5.65
CA ALA A 19 10.90 2.91 -5.82
C ALA A 19 9.78 2.51 -6.80
N ALA A 20 10.14 1.78 -7.86
CA ALA A 20 9.16 1.26 -8.80
C ALA A 20 8.25 0.19 -8.18
N ALA A 21 8.78 -0.69 -7.33
CA ALA A 21 7.99 -1.71 -6.64
C ALA A 21 7.00 -1.08 -5.64
N VAL A 22 7.45 -0.11 -4.83
CA VAL A 22 6.58 0.62 -3.90
C VAL A 22 5.48 1.35 -4.65
N ARG A 23 5.79 2.06 -5.74
CA ARG A 23 4.77 2.75 -6.55
C ARG A 23 3.73 1.79 -7.12
N ARG A 24 4.15 0.64 -7.66
CA ARG A 24 3.21 -0.37 -8.19
C ARG A 24 2.33 -0.98 -7.10
N HIS A 25 2.92 -1.27 -5.94
CA HIS A 25 2.17 -1.77 -4.79
C HIS A 25 1.13 -0.75 -4.33
N THR A 26 1.55 0.49 -4.16
CA THR A 26 0.68 1.61 -3.75
C THR A 26 -0.43 1.83 -4.78
N LYS A 27 -0.10 1.89 -6.07
CA LYS A 27 -1.10 2.03 -7.15
C LYS A 27 -2.13 0.90 -7.12
N TRP A 28 -1.69 -0.34 -6.89
CA TRP A 28 -2.60 -1.47 -6.79
C TRP A 28 -3.51 -1.38 -5.56
N LEU A 29 -2.97 -1.00 -4.39
CA LEU A 29 -3.82 -0.78 -3.21
C LEU A 29 -4.89 0.28 -3.48
N TYR A 30 -4.53 1.33 -4.25
CA TYR A 30 -5.42 2.46 -4.53
C TYR A 30 -6.48 2.15 -5.56
N SER A 31 -6.26 1.14 -6.41
CA SER A 31 -7.24 0.77 -7.43
C SER A 31 -8.37 -0.08 -6.89
N ILE A 32 -8.32 -0.55 -5.64
CA ILE A 32 -9.34 -1.46 -5.10
C ILE A 32 -10.62 -0.69 -4.77
N ASP A 33 -11.72 -1.09 -5.37
CA ASP A 33 -13.07 -0.63 -5.03
C ASP A 33 -13.48 -1.30 -3.72
N ALA A 34 -13.30 -0.56 -2.62
CA ALA A 34 -13.56 -1.05 -1.28
C ALA A 34 -15.06 -1.39 -1.03
N PRO A 35 -16.04 -0.57 -1.47
CA PRO A 35 -17.45 -0.93 -1.49
C PRO A 35 -17.79 -2.28 -2.15
N GLN A 36 -17.10 -2.66 -3.21
CA GLN A 36 -17.36 -3.93 -3.91
C GLN A 36 -16.62 -5.14 -3.33
N LEU A 37 -15.81 -4.97 -2.28
CA LEU A 37 -15.13 -6.09 -1.62
C LEU A 37 -16.14 -6.97 -0.86
N THR A 38 -16.43 -8.13 -1.44
CA THR A 38 -17.23 -9.20 -0.82
C THR A 38 -16.41 -10.16 0.03
N GLY A 39 -17.06 -10.92 0.90
CA GLY A 39 -16.41 -11.93 1.74
C GLY A 39 -15.97 -11.42 3.11
N VAL A 40 -15.50 -12.35 3.93
CA VAL A 40 -14.96 -12.08 5.26
C VAL A 40 -13.44 -11.94 5.16
N GLY A 41 -12.91 -10.75 5.47
CA GLY A 41 -11.48 -10.47 5.41
C GLY A 41 -10.79 -10.65 6.76
N VAL A 42 -9.57 -11.18 6.73
CA VAL A 42 -8.68 -11.30 7.89
C VAL A 42 -7.36 -10.61 7.56
N ALA A 43 -7.00 -9.61 8.36
CA ALA A 43 -5.67 -9.02 8.36
C ALA A 43 -4.76 -9.89 9.20
N LEU A 44 -3.61 -10.29 8.65
CA LEU A 44 -2.62 -11.10 9.33
C LEU A 44 -1.31 -10.34 9.47
N THR A 45 -0.63 -10.59 10.56
CA THR A 45 0.72 -10.14 10.85
C THR A 45 1.49 -11.34 11.39
N LEU A 46 2.30 -11.95 10.51
CA LEU A 46 2.95 -13.22 10.73
C LEU A 46 4.47 -13.05 10.92
N THR A 47 4.94 -13.33 12.13
CA THR A 47 6.31 -13.18 12.64
C THR A 47 7.05 -14.50 12.76
N MET A 48 8.35 -14.45 12.50
CA MET A 48 9.33 -15.51 12.79
C MET A 48 10.37 -14.96 13.75
N ARG A 49 10.89 -15.78 14.67
CA ARG A 49 12.00 -15.37 15.55
C ARG A 49 13.31 -15.36 14.77
N ASP A 50 13.59 -16.48 14.11
CA ASP A 50 14.84 -16.76 13.45
C ASP A 50 14.70 -16.50 11.94
N THR A 51 15.73 -15.91 11.32
CA THR A 51 15.71 -15.62 9.88
C THR A 51 16.10 -16.87 9.11
N PRO A 52 15.34 -17.29 8.08
CA PRO A 52 15.79 -18.35 7.19
C PRO A 52 17.18 -18.04 6.60
N PRO A 53 18.09 -19.02 6.52
CA PRO A 53 19.44 -18.82 5.98
C PRO A 53 19.46 -18.17 4.60
N THR A 54 18.47 -18.50 3.74
CA THR A 54 18.37 -17.94 2.39
C THR A 54 17.00 -17.37 2.05
N ALA A 55 16.97 -16.45 1.08
CA ALA A 55 15.73 -15.93 0.52
C ALA A 55 14.89 -17.00 -0.19
N ASP A 56 15.54 -18.01 -0.78
CA ASP A 56 14.86 -19.09 -1.48
C ASP A 56 14.14 -20.03 -0.49
N GLU A 57 14.71 -20.27 0.70
CA GLU A 57 14.01 -20.95 1.79
C GLU A 57 12.79 -20.18 2.24
N PHE A 58 12.92 -18.87 2.50
CA PHE A 58 11.77 -18.05 2.87
C PHE A 58 10.70 -18.01 1.77
N GLN A 59 11.12 -17.98 0.50
CA GLN A 59 10.20 -18.06 -0.64
C GLN A 59 9.41 -19.37 -0.64
N ARG A 60 10.04 -20.52 -0.37
CA ARG A 60 9.35 -21.81 -0.24
C ARG A 60 8.32 -21.81 0.89
N LEU A 61 8.64 -21.23 2.05
CA LEU A 61 7.70 -21.09 3.16
C LEU A 61 6.50 -20.23 2.78
N ARG A 62 6.75 -19.09 2.12
CA ARG A 62 5.69 -18.20 1.63
C ARG A 62 4.81 -18.93 0.61
N GLU A 63 5.38 -19.66 -0.33
CA GLU A 63 4.62 -20.40 -1.34
C GLU A 63 3.72 -21.48 -0.71
N ALA A 64 4.25 -22.23 0.27
CA ALA A 64 3.47 -23.17 1.06
C ALA A 64 2.33 -22.48 1.83
N LEU A 65 2.58 -21.30 2.40
CA LEU A 65 1.57 -20.50 3.09
C LEU A 65 0.45 -20.07 2.14
N LEU A 66 0.80 -19.54 0.97
CA LEU A 66 -0.18 -19.14 -0.04
C LEU A 66 -0.98 -20.34 -0.55
N GLN A 67 -0.36 -21.51 -0.69
CA GLN A 67 -1.05 -22.73 -1.06
C GLN A 67 -2.07 -23.12 0.03
N ARG A 68 -1.68 -23.11 1.31
CA ARG A 68 -2.61 -23.38 2.41
C ARG A 68 -3.79 -22.41 2.45
N TRP A 69 -3.60 -21.14 2.12
CA TRP A 69 -4.72 -20.20 2.03
C TRP A 69 -5.71 -20.60 0.95
N ARG A 70 -5.22 -21.03 -0.22
CA ARG A 70 -6.08 -21.54 -1.30
C ARG A 70 -6.81 -22.81 -0.88
N ASP A 71 -6.09 -23.75 -0.28
CA ASP A 71 -6.67 -25.03 0.19
C ASP A 71 -7.71 -24.81 1.29
N ALA A 72 -7.56 -23.76 2.10
CA ALA A 72 -8.52 -23.32 3.11
C ALA A 72 -9.73 -22.56 2.52
N GLY A 73 -9.79 -22.37 1.20
CA GLY A 73 -10.91 -21.71 0.52
C GLY A 73 -10.80 -20.19 0.40
N ALA A 74 -9.60 -19.61 0.52
CA ALA A 74 -9.43 -18.17 0.33
C ALA A 74 -9.84 -17.75 -1.10
N THR A 75 -10.74 -16.78 -1.20
CA THR A 75 -11.24 -16.25 -2.48
C THR A 75 -10.24 -15.27 -3.10
N ARG A 76 -9.57 -14.49 -2.24
CA ARG A 76 -8.53 -13.53 -2.63
C ARG A 76 -7.59 -13.27 -1.48
N PHE A 77 -6.36 -12.88 -1.79
CA PHE A 77 -5.38 -12.47 -0.79
C PHE A 77 -4.40 -11.45 -1.34
N HIS A 78 -3.84 -10.65 -0.44
CA HIS A 78 -2.71 -9.76 -0.65
C HIS A 78 -1.71 -9.96 0.47
N TRP A 79 -0.42 -9.89 0.15
CA TRP A 79 0.64 -9.98 1.13
C TRP A 79 1.76 -8.99 0.82
N VAL A 80 2.46 -8.57 1.87
CA VAL A 80 3.61 -7.68 1.82
C VAL A 80 4.65 -8.16 2.84
N ILE A 81 5.91 -8.18 2.43
CA ILE A 81 7.05 -8.51 3.28
C ILE A 81 7.68 -7.21 3.76
N GLU A 82 7.88 -7.17 5.07
CA GLU A 82 8.52 -6.09 5.78
C GLU A 82 9.59 -6.62 6.71
N TRP A 83 10.69 -5.90 6.85
CA TRP A 83 11.77 -6.27 7.75
C TRP A 83 11.46 -5.80 9.16
N GLN A 84 11.64 -6.68 10.13
CA GLN A 84 11.70 -6.29 11.52
C GLN A 84 12.97 -5.45 11.78
N ARG A 85 13.05 -4.79 12.93
CA ARG A 85 14.26 -4.02 13.30
C ARG A 85 15.52 -4.89 13.32
N ARG A 86 15.38 -6.18 13.61
CA ARG A 86 16.45 -7.19 13.57
C ARG A 86 16.75 -7.77 12.18
N GLY A 87 16.06 -7.30 11.13
CA GLY A 87 16.22 -7.77 9.76
C GLY A 87 15.36 -8.98 9.37
N THR A 88 14.81 -9.73 10.33
CA THR A 88 13.96 -10.91 10.07
C THR A 88 12.70 -10.54 9.26
N PRO A 89 12.28 -11.36 8.28
CA PRO A 89 11.06 -11.14 7.52
C PRO A 89 9.79 -11.17 8.38
N HIS A 90 8.87 -10.26 8.07
CA HIS A 90 7.54 -10.16 8.62
C HIS A 90 6.52 -10.16 7.46
N ILE A 91 5.50 -11.01 7.51
CA ILE A 91 4.45 -11.03 6.50
C ILE A 91 3.24 -10.30 7.04
N HIS A 92 2.85 -9.21 6.40
CA HIS A 92 1.52 -8.65 6.58
C HIS A 92 0.63 -9.08 5.42
N ALA A 93 -0.61 -9.46 5.69
CA ALA A 93 -1.52 -9.94 4.66
C ALA A 93 -2.96 -9.53 4.92
N ALA A 94 -3.75 -9.49 3.86
CA ALA A 94 -5.21 -9.47 3.89
C ALA A 94 -5.67 -10.71 3.13
N VAL A 95 -6.45 -11.59 3.77
CA VAL A 95 -6.94 -12.84 3.19
C VAL A 95 -8.44 -12.86 3.34
N TYR A 96 -9.16 -13.08 2.25
CA TYR A 96 -10.63 -13.08 2.22
C TYR A 96 -11.17 -14.48 1.98
N PHE A 97 -12.31 -14.76 2.59
CA PHE A 97 -13.05 -16.01 2.51
C PHE A 97 -14.51 -15.74 2.11
N PRO A 98 -15.26 -16.76 1.67
CA PRO A 98 -16.68 -16.60 1.37
C PRO A 98 -17.47 -16.04 2.55
N ASP A 99 -18.58 -15.36 2.26
CA ASP A 99 -19.50 -14.87 3.29
C ASP A 99 -20.00 -15.99 4.20
N GLY A 100 -20.29 -15.68 5.46
CA GLY A 100 -20.69 -16.66 6.48
C GLY A 100 -19.53 -17.45 7.10
N THR A 101 -18.29 -17.22 6.65
CA THR A 101 -17.10 -17.77 7.30
C THR A 101 -16.85 -17.07 8.64
N ASP A 102 -16.57 -17.84 9.70
CA ASP A 102 -16.16 -17.28 10.99
C ASP A 102 -14.73 -16.69 10.89
N PRO A 103 -14.55 -15.36 11.09
CA PRO A 103 -13.26 -14.70 10.94
C PRO A 103 -12.24 -15.14 12.00
N GLU A 104 -12.65 -15.35 13.25
CA GLU A 104 -11.73 -15.71 14.34
C GLU A 104 -11.23 -17.14 14.18
N LEU A 105 -12.15 -18.08 13.93
CA LEU A 105 -11.78 -19.47 13.66
C LEU A 105 -10.89 -19.57 12.42
N THR A 106 -11.18 -18.78 11.39
CA THR A 106 -10.37 -18.75 10.18
C THR A 106 -8.99 -18.19 10.45
N ALA A 107 -8.89 -17.05 11.14
CA ALA A 107 -7.60 -16.48 11.53
C ALA A 107 -6.77 -17.49 12.34
N ALA A 108 -7.37 -18.16 13.34
CA ALA A 108 -6.69 -19.18 14.13
C ALA A 108 -6.14 -20.32 13.26
N LYS A 109 -6.93 -20.81 12.28
CA LYS A 109 -6.47 -21.84 11.32
C LYS A 109 -5.31 -21.35 10.46
N LEU A 110 -5.33 -20.10 10.00
CA LEU A 110 -4.26 -19.51 9.20
C LEU A 110 -2.96 -19.36 10.00
N VAL A 111 -3.07 -18.91 11.25
CA VAL A 111 -1.95 -18.74 12.18
C VAL A 111 -1.35 -20.10 12.57
N PHE A 112 -2.19 -21.10 12.83
CA PHE A 112 -1.75 -22.48 13.04
C PHE A 112 -1.05 -23.03 11.80
N GLY A 113 -1.62 -22.75 10.63
CA GLY A 113 -1.04 -23.14 9.35
C GLY A 113 0.37 -22.58 9.15
N TRP A 114 0.58 -21.31 9.51
CA TRP A 114 1.89 -20.68 9.47
C TRP A 114 2.87 -21.31 10.46
N SER A 115 2.42 -21.55 11.69
CA SER A 115 3.25 -22.20 12.72
C SER A 115 3.72 -23.59 12.29
N ALA A 116 2.88 -24.36 11.61
CA ALA A 116 3.25 -25.66 11.06
C ALA A 116 4.26 -25.58 9.90
N ILE A 117 4.21 -24.52 9.07
CA ILE A 117 5.13 -24.33 7.93
C ILE A 117 6.50 -23.85 8.41
N ALA A 118 6.51 -22.90 9.35
CA ALA A 118 7.68 -22.10 9.68
C ALA A 118 8.17 -22.33 11.12
N GLY A 119 7.66 -23.33 11.82
CA GLY A 119 7.97 -23.62 13.23
C GLY A 119 9.47 -23.77 13.53
N GLN A 120 10.24 -24.30 12.59
CA GLN A 120 11.71 -24.43 12.69
C GLN A 120 12.45 -23.08 12.88
N TYR A 121 11.77 -21.95 12.62
CA TYR A 121 12.30 -20.59 12.77
C TYR A 121 11.69 -19.85 13.98
N GLY A 122 11.26 -20.61 14.98
CA GLY A 122 10.74 -20.07 16.24
C GLY A 122 9.41 -19.33 16.10
N VAL A 123 8.56 -19.76 15.16
CA VAL A 123 7.18 -19.26 15.06
C VAL A 123 6.36 -19.84 16.21
N THR A 124 5.66 -18.97 16.94
CA THR A 124 4.70 -19.36 17.98
C THR A 124 3.37 -18.66 17.73
N MET A 125 2.26 -19.32 18.09
CA MET A 125 0.91 -18.76 17.95
C MET A 125 0.77 -17.40 18.66
N ALA A 126 1.32 -17.29 19.87
CA ALA A 126 1.24 -16.08 20.70
C ALA A 126 1.99 -14.87 20.12
N ALA A 127 2.91 -15.08 19.17
CA ALA A 127 3.67 -14.01 18.52
C ALA A 127 3.01 -13.52 17.21
N GLN A 128 1.88 -14.10 16.80
CA GLN A 128 1.16 -13.72 15.60
C GLN A 128 0.00 -12.80 15.96
N HIS A 129 -0.34 -11.89 15.06
CA HIS A 129 -1.46 -10.98 15.25
C HIS A 129 -2.43 -11.07 14.08
N PHE A 130 -3.72 -10.99 14.38
CA PHE A 130 -4.76 -10.91 13.37
C PHE A 130 -5.85 -9.92 13.79
N ASP A 131 -6.50 -9.31 12.81
CA ASP A 131 -7.69 -8.49 12.99
C ASP A 131 -8.69 -8.82 11.87
N GLU A 132 -9.99 -8.67 12.15
CA GLU A 132 -11.00 -8.71 11.09
C GLU A 132 -10.87 -7.48 10.17
N ILE A 133 -11.04 -7.68 8.86
CA ILE A 133 -11.22 -6.61 7.88
C ILE A 133 -12.72 -6.53 7.58
N SER A 134 -13.42 -5.74 8.38
CA SER A 134 -14.86 -5.55 8.23
C SER A 134 -15.18 -4.44 7.23
N GLY A 135 -15.74 -4.83 6.09
CA GLY A 135 -16.23 -3.94 5.04
C GLY A 135 -15.19 -2.94 4.51
N PRO A 136 -15.67 -1.85 3.87
CA PRO A 136 -14.78 -0.85 3.23
C PRO A 136 -13.86 -0.14 4.24
N LEU A 137 -14.35 0.15 5.44
CA LEU A 137 -13.57 0.85 6.47
C LEU A 137 -12.39 0.00 6.94
N GLY A 138 -12.60 -1.29 7.21
CA GLY A 138 -11.54 -2.21 7.58
C GLY A 138 -10.45 -2.29 6.50
N TRP A 139 -10.86 -2.35 5.23
CA TRP A 139 -9.91 -2.31 4.12
C TRP A 139 -9.11 -1.02 4.09
N LEU A 140 -9.75 0.15 4.24
CA LEU A 140 -9.08 1.44 4.25
C LEU A 140 -8.07 1.57 5.39
N GLN A 141 -8.35 0.98 6.56
CA GLN A 141 -7.40 0.92 7.68
C GLN A 141 -6.17 0.05 7.33
N TYR A 142 -6.40 -1.13 6.77
CA TYR A 142 -5.32 -2.02 6.28
C TYR A 142 -4.47 -1.32 5.22
N LEU A 143 -5.11 -0.75 4.21
CA LEU A 143 -4.50 0.00 3.11
C LEU A 143 -3.67 1.16 3.65
N SER A 144 -4.18 1.94 4.61
CA SER A 144 -3.48 3.10 5.18
C SER A 144 -2.17 2.69 5.85
N LYS A 145 -2.15 1.56 6.56
CA LYS A 145 -0.94 1.01 7.21
C LYS A 145 0.13 0.63 6.18
N HIS A 146 -0.26 0.02 5.06
CA HIS A 146 0.69 -0.55 4.10
C HIS A 146 1.05 0.36 2.92
N ALA A 147 0.19 1.32 2.55
CA ALA A 147 0.46 2.32 1.51
C ALA A 147 1.40 3.44 1.99
N ALA A 148 1.36 3.79 3.29
CA ALA A 148 2.14 4.89 3.84
C ALA A 148 3.66 4.61 3.90
N ARG A 149 4.08 3.35 3.82
CA ARG A 149 5.49 2.96 4.00
C ARG A 149 6.30 3.17 2.71
N GLY A 150 7.09 4.25 2.64
CA GLY A 150 8.00 4.50 1.51
C GLY A 150 9.21 3.54 1.45
N VAL A 151 9.98 3.57 0.36
CA VAL A 151 11.21 2.74 0.19
C VAL A 151 12.23 2.98 1.30
N LYS A 152 12.34 4.23 1.77
CA LYS A 152 13.28 4.62 2.84
C LYS A 152 12.81 4.20 4.24
N HIS A 153 11.60 3.64 4.35
CA HIS A 153 11.14 3.10 5.62
C HIS A 153 12.04 1.92 6.00
N TYR A 154 12.51 1.83 7.24
CA TYR A 154 13.48 0.80 7.65
C TYR A 154 12.96 -0.62 7.35
N GLN A 155 11.64 -0.83 7.52
CA GLN A 155 10.95 -2.08 7.19
C GLN A 155 10.98 -2.45 5.68
N ARG A 156 11.40 -1.53 4.81
CA ARG A 156 11.51 -1.74 3.36
C ARG A 156 12.94 -1.59 2.86
N ASN A 157 13.88 -1.27 3.75
CA ASN A 157 15.27 -1.00 3.39
C ASN A 157 16.16 -2.23 3.62
N GLY A 158 17.03 -2.54 2.67
CA GLY A 158 17.97 -3.66 2.75
C GLY A 158 17.29 -5.03 2.66
N HIS A 159 17.95 -6.01 3.25
CA HIS A 159 17.54 -7.42 3.36
C HIS A 159 18.25 -8.06 4.55
N PRO A 160 17.81 -9.25 5.02
CA PRO A 160 18.51 -9.97 6.07
C PRO A 160 20.00 -10.20 5.77
N GLN A 161 20.82 -10.27 6.82
CA GLN A 161 22.23 -10.63 6.72
C GLN A 161 22.39 -12.02 6.09
N GLY A 162 23.36 -12.18 5.20
CA GLY A 162 23.62 -13.45 4.49
C GLY A 162 22.75 -13.66 3.25
N TRP A 163 21.70 -12.87 3.05
CA TRP A 163 20.92 -12.91 1.81
C TRP A 163 21.60 -12.07 0.73
N GLU A 164 21.68 -12.56 -0.51
CA GLU A 164 22.14 -11.76 -1.66
C GLU A 164 20.97 -11.16 -2.48
N LYS A 165 19.79 -11.73 -2.29
CA LYS A 165 18.52 -11.39 -2.94
C LYS A 165 17.38 -11.54 -1.93
N THR A 166 16.19 -11.06 -2.27
CA THR A 166 14.98 -11.17 -1.42
C THR A 166 13.81 -11.84 -2.12
N GLY A 167 13.85 -11.91 -3.45
CA GLY A 167 12.69 -12.29 -4.24
C GLY A 167 11.60 -11.21 -4.21
N ARG A 168 10.37 -11.60 -4.54
CA ARG A 168 9.23 -10.67 -4.56
C ARG A 168 8.82 -10.29 -3.13
N LEU A 169 8.62 -8.98 -2.88
CA LEU A 169 8.29 -8.45 -1.55
C LEU A 169 6.82 -8.09 -1.33
N TRP A 170 5.98 -8.23 -2.34
CA TRP A 170 4.53 -8.14 -2.19
C TRP A 170 3.84 -8.89 -3.32
N GLY A 171 2.60 -9.29 -3.12
CA GLY A 171 1.82 -9.95 -4.15
C GLY A 171 0.36 -10.05 -3.79
N LYS A 172 -0.43 -10.52 -4.75
CA LYS A 172 -1.85 -10.81 -4.59
C LYS A 172 -2.23 -12.09 -5.32
N GLY A 173 -3.36 -12.67 -4.95
CA GLY A 173 -4.02 -13.76 -5.64
C GLY A 173 -5.54 -13.62 -5.54
N GLY A 174 -6.25 -14.34 -6.39
CA GLY A 174 -7.70 -14.22 -6.54
C GLY A 174 -8.12 -12.96 -7.30
N ASP A 175 -9.43 -12.80 -7.40
CA ASP A 175 -10.06 -11.65 -8.04
C ASP A 175 -10.21 -10.50 -7.06
N TRP A 176 -9.98 -9.27 -7.52
CA TRP A 176 -10.05 -8.07 -6.70
C TRP A 176 -10.85 -7.02 -7.49
N PRO A 177 -11.98 -6.54 -6.95
CA PRO A 177 -12.72 -5.46 -7.60
C PRO A 177 -11.80 -4.25 -7.67
N SER A 178 -11.59 -3.75 -8.88
CA SER A 178 -10.70 -2.63 -9.10
C SER A 178 -11.16 -1.76 -10.23
N ASP A 179 -11.07 -0.46 -10.03
CA ASP A 179 -11.39 0.52 -11.05
C ASP A 179 -10.16 0.87 -11.87
N GLU A 180 -10.38 1.03 -13.18
CA GLU A 180 -9.37 1.62 -14.04
C GLU A 180 -9.23 3.10 -13.68
N PRO A 181 -8.00 3.60 -13.46
CA PRO A 181 -7.80 4.98 -13.07
C PRO A 181 -8.22 5.90 -14.21
N MET A 182 -9.03 6.91 -13.90
CA MET A 182 -9.27 8.02 -14.81
C MET A 182 -7.94 8.69 -15.17
N ARG A 183 -7.72 8.93 -16.47
CA ARG A 183 -6.52 9.58 -16.97
C ARG A 183 -6.86 10.92 -17.57
N PHE A 184 -6.13 11.94 -17.15
CA PHE A 184 -6.27 13.28 -17.68
C PHE A 184 -4.91 13.75 -18.18
N ASP A 185 -4.90 14.26 -19.40
CA ASP A 185 -3.75 14.95 -19.95
C ASP A 185 -3.85 16.45 -19.63
N LEU A 186 -2.76 16.97 -19.09
CA LEU A 186 -2.64 18.37 -18.68
C LEU A 186 -1.39 18.95 -19.33
N SER A 187 -1.47 20.20 -19.78
CA SER A 187 -0.27 20.98 -20.11
C SER A 187 0.61 21.16 -18.85
N THR A 188 1.90 21.49 -19.03
CA THR A 188 2.82 21.66 -17.89
C THR A 188 2.35 22.75 -16.92
N SER A 189 1.80 23.86 -17.44
CA SER A 189 1.27 24.96 -16.63
C SER A 189 0.01 24.54 -15.86
N ALA A 190 -0.92 23.82 -16.51
CA ALA A 190 -2.11 23.26 -15.89
C ALA A 190 -1.74 22.27 -14.78
N TYR A 191 -0.79 21.37 -15.03
CA TYR A 191 -0.29 20.42 -14.03
C TYR A 191 0.31 21.10 -12.79
N HIS A 192 1.11 22.17 -12.99
CA HIS A 192 1.66 22.93 -11.86
C HIS A 192 0.59 23.69 -11.09
N ARG A 193 -0.44 24.21 -11.78
CA ARG A 193 -1.61 24.83 -11.14
C ARG A 193 -2.40 23.79 -10.34
N TYR A 194 -2.71 22.64 -10.92
CA TYR A 194 -3.38 21.51 -10.28
C TYR A 194 -2.72 21.15 -8.95
N ARG A 195 -1.40 20.92 -8.98
CA ARG A 195 -0.61 20.61 -7.77
C ARG A 195 -0.77 21.67 -6.67
N ARG A 196 -0.79 22.95 -7.04
CA ARG A 196 -0.96 24.05 -6.07
C ARG A 196 -2.38 24.08 -5.51
N LEU A 197 -3.40 23.81 -6.33
CA LEU A 197 -4.79 23.68 -5.89
C LEU A 197 -4.95 22.53 -4.89
N VAL A 198 -4.40 21.35 -5.21
CA VAL A 198 -4.36 20.19 -4.32
C VAL A 198 -3.70 20.55 -2.99
N ARG A 199 -2.53 21.20 -3.02
CA ARG A 199 -1.85 21.66 -1.80
C ARG A 199 -2.73 22.61 -0.98
N SER A 200 -3.38 23.57 -1.63
CA SER A 200 -4.26 24.54 -0.96
C SER A 200 -5.45 23.83 -0.30
N TRP A 201 -6.09 22.90 -1.00
CA TRP A 201 -7.17 22.08 -0.45
C TRP A 201 -6.68 21.28 0.76
N ARG A 202 -5.54 20.58 0.65
CA ARG A 202 -4.94 19.82 1.77
C ARG A 202 -4.66 20.66 3.00
N VAL A 203 -4.22 21.91 2.82
CA VAL A 203 -4.00 22.84 3.93
C VAL A 203 -5.33 23.27 4.56
N ALA A 204 -6.37 23.51 3.77
CA ALA A 204 -7.70 23.86 4.27
C ALA A 204 -8.32 22.71 5.06
N ASP A 205 -8.27 21.51 4.50
CA ASP A 205 -8.74 20.27 5.11
C ASP A 205 -7.99 19.96 6.45
N ALA A 206 -6.67 20.07 6.47
CA ALA A 206 -5.89 19.91 7.71
C ALA A 206 -6.18 20.99 8.76
N ARG A 207 -6.57 22.20 8.35
CA ARG A 207 -7.02 23.27 9.27
C ARG A 207 -8.40 22.97 9.82
N ALA A 208 -9.32 22.45 9.00
CA ALA A 208 -10.64 22.03 9.47
C ALA A 208 -10.53 20.95 10.56
N GLU A 209 -9.64 19.96 10.37
CA GLU A 209 -9.34 18.96 11.40
C GLU A 209 -8.75 19.55 12.68
N LEU A 210 -7.92 20.59 12.56
CA LEU A 210 -7.37 21.27 13.73
C LEU A 210 -8.46 21.99 14.51
N VAL A 211 -9.42 22.62 13.84
CA VAL A 211 -10.56 23.31 14.46
C VAL A 211 -11.50 22.31 15.13
N SER A 212 -11.73 21.14 14.52
CA SER A 212 -12.63 20.11 15.07
C SER A 212 -11.98 19.16 16.07
N ALA A 213 -10.68 19.31 16.35
CA ALA A 213 -9.94 18.44 17.24
C ALA A 213 -10.46 18.52 18.68
N ARG A 214 -10.94 17.39 19.21
CA ARG A 214 -11.51 17.29 20.56
C ARG A 214 -10.49 17.02 21.66
N THR A 215 -9.25 16.65 21.31
CA THR A 215 -8.20 16.35 22.27
C THR A 215 -6.87 17.01 21.88
N PRO A 216 -5.96 17.25 22.85
CA PRO A 216 -4.63 17.78 22.58
C PRO A 216 -3.82 16.94 21.58
N GLU A 217 -3.96 15.61 21.63
CA GLU A 217 -3.25 14.68 20.74
C GLU A 217 -3.73 14.83 19.30
N LEU A 218 -5.05 14.92 19.10
CA LEU A 218 -5.65 15.14 17.78
C LEU A 218 -5.24 16.52 17.23
N ALA A 219 -5.25 17.56 18.07
CA ALA A 219 -4.81 18.89 17.68
C ALA A 219 -3.32 18.91 17.29
N ALA A 220 -2.47 18.21 18.03
CA ALA A 220 -1.05 18.06 17.70
C ALA A 220 -0.84 17.33 16.37
N LYS A 221 -1.61 16.27 16.09
CA LYS A 221 -1.59 15.55 14.82
C LYS A 221 -2.03 16.44 13.65
N ALA A 222 -3.11 17.19 13.80
CA ALA A 222 -3.60 18.12 12.79
C ALA A 222 -2.60 19.26 12.50
N ARG A 223 -1.97 19.85 13.54
CA ARG A 223 -0.89 20.83 13.37
C ARG A 223 0.28 20.30 12.54
N ARG A 224 0.71 19.05 12.78
CA ARG A 224 1.76 18.40 11.98
C ARG A 224 1.32 18.24 10.53
N ARG A 225 0.07 17.85 10.28
CA ARG A 225 -0.50 17.73 8.92
C ARG A 225 -0.51 19.08 8.20
N VAL A 226 -0.92 20.17 8.86
CA VAL A 226 -0.85 21.53 8.27
C VAL A 226 0.57 21.88 7.80
N THR A 227 1.57 21.64 8.66
CA THR A 227 2.98 21.90 8.32
C THR A 227 3.46 21.02 7.16
N TYR A 228 3.09 19.74 7.17
CA TYR A 228 3.42 18.81 6.10
C TYR A 228 2.80 19.24 4.77
N SER A 229 1.49 19.52 4.73
CA SER A 229 0.77 19.91 3.52
C SER A 229 1.35 21.20 2.91
N ARG A 230 1.76 22.17 3.73
CA ARG A 230 2.43 23.39 3.24
C ARG A 230 3.73 23.11 2.50
N ARG A 231 4.47 22.09 2.92
CA ARG A 231 5.80 21.71 2.39
C ARG A 231 5.74 20.57 1.37
N MET A 232 4.57 20.00 1.06
CA MET A 232 4.47 18.76 0.27
C MET A 232 5.04 18.86 -1.16
N LEU A 233 5.09 20.08 -1.72
CA LEU A 233 5.65 20.37 -3.04
C LEU A 233 7.09 20.88 -3.00
N SER A 234 7.68 21.08 -1.81
CA SER A 234 9.05 21.60 -1.68
C SER A 234 10.06 20.58 -2.20
N CYS A 235 10.94 21.01 -3.11
CA CYS A 235 12.01 20.19 -3.68
C CYS A 235 13.15 21.09 -4.17
N ASN A 236 14.37 20.85 -3.68
CA ASN A 236 15.54 21.66 -4.01
C ASN A 236 16.15 21.29 -5.37
N GLU A 237 15.71 20.20 -5.99
CA GLU A 237 16.21 19.75 -7.28
C GLU A 237 15.23 20.16 -8.39
N PRO A 238 15.58 21.10 -9.28
CA PRO A 238 14.66 21.64 -10.29
C PRO A 238 14.07 20.57 -11.21
N ARG A 239 14.90 19.61 -11.65
CA ARG A 239 14.48 18.52 -12.55
C ARG A 239 13.41 17.64 -11.90
N LEU A 240 13.56 17.32 -10.62
CA LEU A 240 12.56 16.54 -9.88
C LEU A 240 11.32 17.38 -9.53
N SER A 241 11.52 18.65 -9.17
CA SER A 241 10.44 19.58 -8.82
C SER A 241 9.44 19.77 -9.98
N ALA A 242 9.94 19.85 -11.21
CA ALA A 242 9.13 20.03 -12.42
C ALA A 242 8.12 18.89 -12.65
N VAL A 243 8.48 17.66 -12.29
CA VAL A 243 7.68 16.43 -12.54
C VAL A 243 7.12 15.79 -11.27
N ARG A 244 7.32 16.42 -10.11
CA ARG A 244 6.84 15.89 -8.81
C ARG A 244 5.31 15.95 -8.74
N GLY A 245 4.68 14.79 -8.62
CA GLY A 245 3.24 14.66 -8.40
C GLY A 245 2.78 15.05 -7.00
N VAL A 246 1.47 14.97 -6.78
CA VAL A 246 0.86 15.06 -5.46
C VAL A 246 0.86 13.65 -4.84
N SER A 247 1.60 13.46 -3.75
CA SER A 247 1.73 12.16 -3.07
C SER A 247 0.84 12.10 -1.84
N ASP A 248 -0.46 12.37 -2.00
CA ASP A 248 -1.41 12.43 -0.91
C ASP A 248 -2.78 11.91 -1.36
N TRP A 249 -3.61 11.53 -0.39
CA TRP A 249 -4.97 11.06 -0.62
C TRP A 249 -5.92 12.23 -0.82
N LEU A 250 -6.68 12.18 -1.91
CA LEU A 250 -7.77 13.10 -2.19
C LEU A 250 -9.02 12.28 -2.52
N PRO A 251 -10.19 12.68 -1.99
CA PRO A 251 -11.46 12.20 -2.50
C PRO A 251 -11.58 12.44 -4.02
N GLU A 252 -12.27 11.53 -4.71
CA GLU A 252 -12.43 11.59 -6.17
C GLU A 252 -13.19 12.84 -6.61
N ASP A 253 -14.31 13.14 -5.95
CA ASP A 253 -15.16 14.30 -6.16
C ASP A 253 -14.37 15.62 -6.03
N VAL A 254 -13.48 15.70 -5.03
CA VAL A 254 -12.56 16.83 -4.86
C VAL A 254 -11.59 16.90 -6.04
N SER A 255 -10.99 15.78 -6.44
CA SER A 255 -10.03 15.74 -7.54
C SER A 255 -10.66 16.20 -8.86
N LEU A 256 -11.88 15.72 -9.16
CA LEU A 256 -12.67 16.13 -10.31
C LEU A 256 -13.07 17.61 -10.24
N SER A 257 -13.49 18.10 -9.06
CA SER A 257 -13.80 19.52 -8.86
C SER A 257 -12.60 20.42 -9.09
N LEU A 258 -11.40 19.99 -8.67
CA LEU A 258 -10.16 20.73 -8.92
C LEU A 258 -9.76 20.73 -10.40
N LEU A 259 -10.07 19.66 -11.15
CA LEU A 259 -9.87 19.61 -12.60
C LEU A 259 -10.86 20.53 -13.33
N ALA A 260 -12.14 20.52 -12.95
CA ALA A 260 -13.14 21.43 -13.49
C ALA A 260 -12.77 22.91 -13.23
N LEU A 261 -12.20 23.21 -12.06
CA LEU A 261 -11.69 24.55 -11.76
C LEU A 261 -10.53 24.96 -12.69
N LEU A 262 -9.66 24.02 -13.09
CA LEU A 262 -8.60 24.33 -14.07
C LEU A 262 -9.17 24.68 -15.44
N GLU A 263 -10.15 23.90 -15.88
CA GLU A 263 -10.85 24.17 -17.13
C GLU A 263 -11.51 25.55 -17.10
N ALA A 264 -12.19 25.89 -16.00
CA ALA A 264 -12.77 27.22 -15.78
C ALA A 264 -11.71 28.34 -15.71
N ASP A 265 -10.51 28.06 -15.19
CA ASP A 265 -9.34 28.96 -15.22
C ASP A 265 -8.72 29.09 -16.64
N GLY A 266 -9.29 28.42 -17.66
CA GLY A 266 -8.87 28.49 -19.06
C GLY A 266 -7.78 27.50 -19.46
N PHE A 267 -7.50 26.49 -18.65
CA PHE A 267 -6.55 25.43 -18.99
C PHE A 267 -7.20 24.30 -19.78
N GLU A 268 -6.48 23.75 -20.75
CA GLU A 268 -6.89 22.52 -21.42
C GLU A 268 -6.75 21.31 -20.50
N VAL A 269 -7.85 20.57 -20.31
CA VAL A 269 -7.94 19.34 -19.53
C VAL A 269 -8.59 18.27 -20.40
N ILE A 270 -7.83 17.25 -20.81
CA ILE A 270 -8.35 16.21 -21.70
C ILE A 270 -8.47 14.91 -20.93
N GLN A 271 -9.70 14.44 -20.69
CA GLN A 271 -9.90 13.09 -20.19
C GLN A 271 -9.60 12.08 -21.31
N ARG A 272 -8.72 11.13 -21.03
CA ARG A 272 -8.48 9.97 -21.89
C ARG A 272 -9.54 8.93 -21.56
N VAL A 273 -10.43 8.69 -22.50
CA VAL A 273 -11.29 7.50 -22.53
C VAL A 273 -10.44 6.42 -23.20
N GLU A 274 -9.89 5.49 -22.42
CA GLU A 274 -9.26 4.27 -22.96
C GLU A 274 -10.32 3.20 -23.24
#